data_AF-A0A8H7CJG3-F1
#
_entry.id   AF-A0A8H7CJG3-F1
#
_cell.length_a   1.000
_cell.length_b   1.000
_cell.length_c   1.000
_cell.angle_alpha   90.00
_cell.angle_beta   90.00
_cell.angle_gamma   90.00
#
_symmetry.space_group_name_H-M   'P 1'
#
loop_
_entity.id
_entity.type
_entity.pdbx_description
1 polymer ?
#
loop_
_entity_poly.entity_id
_entity_poly.type
_entity_poly.pdbx_seq_one_letter_code
_entity_poly.pdbx_strand_id
1 'polypeptide(L)'
;MALLQAYLARNSDPIGLARLIATYEDRLLIKGKVTRSNWENFLDSEQREYASNDGHAGYTLYTKLSPMISSLEKPPHPSCYTFDAIRGGLCEPSGLTWIPFNPDYDPGPPPPPKPLRLEHLEALDRGDLLHPIPAPLPALHRRLLSIRKLLTMFRIRP
;
A
#
# COMPACT_ATOMS: atom_id res chain seq x y z
N MET A 1 18.19 -6.77 -17.34
CA MET A 1 17.09 -6.19 -18.15
C MET A 1 15.84 -7.07 -18.19
N ALA A 2 15.90 -8.35 -18.57
CA ALA A 2 14.70 -9.21 -18.73
C ALA A 2 13.81 -9.37 -17.46
N LEU A 3 14.40 -9.42 -16.26
CA LEU A 3 13.65 -9.55 -15.00
C LEU A 3 12.83 -8.30 -14.64
N LEU A 4 13.33 -7.11 -15.00
CA LEU A 4 12.65 -5.84 -14.74
C LEU A 4 11.40 -5.70 -15.63
N GLN A 5 11.51 -6.07 -16.92
CA GLN A 5 10.40 -6.09 -17.85
C GLN A 5 9.30 -7.09 -17.43
N ALA A 6 9.68 -8.29 -16.98
CA ALA A 6 8.71 -9.28 -16.48
C ALA A 6 7.99 -8.79 -15.20
N TYR A 7 8.67 -8.03 -14.34
CA TYR A 7 8.09 -7.45 -13.13
C TYR A 7 7.07 -6.33 -13.44
N LEU A 8 7.33 -5.53 -14.49
CA LEU A 8 6.46 -4.41 -14.88
C LEU A 8 5.19 -4.85 -15.63
N ALA A 9 5.19 -6.00 -16.30
CA ALA A 9 4.10 -6.49 -17.16
C ALA A 9 2.84 -7.00 -16.43
N ARG A 10 2.86 -7.13 -15.09
CA ARG A 10 1.69 -7.54 -14.29
C ARG A 10 0.76 -6.35 -14.02
N ASN A 11 -0.09 -6.05 -15.00
CA ASN A 11 -0.90 -4.82 -15.08
C ASN A 11 -2.17 -4.77 -14.21
N SER A 12 -2.42 -5.76 -13.35
CA SER A 12 -3.59 -5.77 -12.44
C SER A 12 -3.22 -5.63 -10.96
N ASP A 13 -1.93 -5.62 -10.63
CA ASP A 13 -1.49 -5.50 -9.24
C ASP A 13 -1.42 -4.02 -8.82
N PRO A 14 -1.89 -3.67 -7.61
CA PRO A 14 -1.84 -2.30 -7.12
C PRO A 14 -0.41 -1.76 -7.17
N ILE A 15 -0.27 -0.50 -7.59
CA ILE A 15 1.02 0.16 -7.71
C ILE A 15 1.68 0.28 -6.32
N GLY A 16 2.56 -0.68 -6.01
CA GLY A 16 3.27 -0.73 -4.73
C GLY A 16 4.59 0.02 -4.81
N LEU A 17 5.12 0.40 -3.64
CA LEU A 17 6.42 1.10 -3.51
C LEU A 17 7.54 0.42 -4.30
N ALA A 18 7.67 -0.90 -4.19
CA ALA A 18 8.68 -1.67 -4.93
C ALA A 18 8.58 -1.52 -6.46
N ARG A 19 7.36 -1.40 -7.00
CA ARG A 19 7.13 -1.18 -8.43
C ARG A 19 7.46 0.24 -8.84
N LEU A 20 7.11 1.23 -8.03
CA LEU A 20 7.50 2.60 -8.29
C LEU A 20 9.02 2.76 -8.31
N ILE A 21 9.73 2.19 -7.34
CA ILE A 21 11.20 2.22 -7.30
C ILE A 21 11.82 1.54 -8.53
N ALA A 22 11.29 0.39 -8.92
CA ALA A 22 11.73 -0.30 -10.12
C ALA A 22 11.52 0.54 -11.40
N THR A 23 10.38 1.21 -11.50
CA THR A 23 10.03 2.03 -12.68
C THR A 23 10.85 3.32 -12.78
N TYR A 24 11.04 4.04 -11.66
CA TYR A 24 11.59 5.41 -11.69
C TYR A 24 13.07 5.50 -11.36
N GLU A 25 13.63 4.47 -10.72
CA GLU A 25 15.01 4.46 -10.22
C GLU A 25 15.80 3.22 -10.65
N ASP A 26 15.21 2.32 -11.48
CA ASP A 26 15.83 1.06 -11.94
C ASP A 26 16.41 0.20 -10.79
N ARG A 27 15.82 0.32 -9.60
CA ARG A 27 16.24 -0.39 -8.38
C ARG A 27 15.20 -1.42 -7.96
N LEU A 28 15.63 -2.45 -7.23
CA LEU A 28 14.74 -3.46 -6.67
C LEU A 28 14.64 -3.30 -5.15
N LEU A 29 13.42 -3.13 -4.66
CA LEU A 29 13.12 -3.22 -3.24
C LEU A 29 12.89 -4.69 -2.88
N ILE A 30 13.86 -5.33 -2.24
CA ILE A 30 13.79 -6.75 -1.90
C ILE A 30 12.71 -6.95 -0.84
N LYS A 31 11.65 -7.70 -1.19
CA LYS A 31 10.63 -8.10 -0.23
C LYS A 31 11.05 -9.38 0.48
N GLY A 32 11.32 -9.26 1.78
CA GLY A 32 11.65 -10.40 2.65
C GLY A 32 10.52 -10.83 3.58
N LYS A 33 10.81 -11.86 4.40
CA LYS A 33 9.93 -12.31 5.49
C LYS A 33 9.66 -11.21 6.53
N VAL A 34 10.57 -10.23 6.62
CA VAL A 34 10.48 -9.03 7.46
C VAL A 34 9.15 -8.27 7.27
N THR A 35 8.54 -8.33 6.09
CA THR A 35 7.24 -7.68 5.81
C THR A 35 6.07 -8.17 6.69
N ARG A 36 6.19 -9.35 7.32
CA ARG A 36 5.17 -9.99 8.16
C ARG A 36 5.64 -10.26 9.59
N SER A 37 6.78 -9.69 10.02
CA SER A 37 7.28 -9.82 11.39
C SER A 37 6.46 -9.00 12.40
N ASN A 38 6.72 -9.19 13.69
CA ASN A 38 6.09 -8.41 14.75
C ASN A 38 6.77 -7.03 14.89
N TRP A 39 6.06 -5.97 14.51
CA TRP A 39 6.52 -4.58 14.55
C TRP A 39 6.23 -3.87 15.89
N GLU A 40 5.56 -4.54 16.83
CA GLU A 40 5.28 -4.01 18.16
C GLU A 40 6.39 -4.35 19.18
N ASN A 41 7.31 -5.25 18.81
CA ASN A 41 8.47 -5.64 19.63
C ASN A 41 9.70 -4.73 19.38
N PHE A 42 10.75 -4.93 20.18
CA PHE A 42 12.07 -4.38 19.88
C PHE A 42 12.54 -4.83 18.50
N LEU A 43 12.92 -3.86 17.66
CA LEU A 43 13.29 -4.12 16.28
C LEU A 43 14.71 -4.69 16.19
N ASP A 44 14.85 -5.81 15.51
CA ASP A 44 16.17 -6.37 15.18
C ASP A 44 16.89 -5.54 14.09
N SER A 45 18.09 -5.97 13.69
CA SER A 45 18.84 -5.30 12.62
C SER A 45 18.14 -5.37 11.27
N GLU A 46 17.54 -6.51 10.91
CA GLU A 46 16.88 -6.70 9.62
C GLU A 46 15.62 -5.84 9.49
N GLN A 47 14.83 -5.73 10.57
CA GLN A 47 13.64 -4.88 10.64
C GLN A 47 13.99 -3.39 10.53
N ARG A 48 15.06 -2.95 11.22
CA ARG A 48 15.52 -1.56 11.13
C ARG A 48 16.05 -1.22 9.74
N GLU A 49 16.84 -2.10 9.14
CA GLU A 49 17.33 -1.92 7.77
C GLU A 49 16.16 -1.89 6.79
N TYR A 50 15.20 -2.81 6.91
CA TYR A 50 14.00 -2.83 6.08
C TYR A 50 13.20 -1.53 6.21
N ALA A 51 12.93 -1.05 7.44
CA ALA A 51 12.19 0.19 7.66
C ALA A 51 12.94 1.42 7.11
N SER A 52 14.27 1.45 7.27
CA SER A 52 15.12 2.52 6.73
C SER A 52 15.08 2.53 5.20
N ASN A 53 15.12 1.35 4.57
CA ASN A 53 15.02 1.22 3.11
C ASN A 53 13.64 1.64 2.58
N ASP A 54 12.54 1.28 3.26
CA ASP A 54 11.18 1.72 2.88
C ASP A 54 11.06 3.25 2.99
N GLY A 55 11.60 3.86 4.05
CA GLY A 55 11.62 5.32 4.22
C GLY A 55 12.47 6.03 3.16
N HIS A 56 13.68 5.53 2.91
CA HIS A 56 14.58 6.07 1.89
C HIS A 56 13.96 5.98 0.50
N ALA A 57 13.41 4.82 0.14
CA ALA A 57 12.70 4.62 -1.12
C ALA A 57 11.54 5.62 -1.30
N GLY A 58 10.72 5.82 -0.26
CA GLY A 58 9.64 6.80 -0.28
C GLY A 58 10.14 8.21 -0.55
N TYR A 59 11.22 8.63 0.13
CA TYR A 59 11.82 9.94 -0.08
C TYR A 59 12.43 10.10 -1.48
N THR A 60 13.15 9.10 -1.99
CA THR A 60 13.71 9.10 -3.34
C THR A 60 12.62 9.26 -4.40
N LEU A 61 11.49 8.56 -4.25
CA LEU A 61 10.36 8.74 -5.18
C LEU A 61 9.75 10.13 -5.06
N TYR A 62 9.58 10.64 -3.84
CA TYR A 62 9.06 11.99 -3.64
C TYR A 62 9.94 13.04 -4.33
N THR A 63 11.26 12.99 -4.15
CA THR A 63 12.17 13.95 -4.80
C THR A 63 12.19 13.79 -6.32
N LYS A 64 11.99 12.57 -6.83
CA LYS A 64 11.90 12.29 -8.27
C LYS A 64 10.60 12.81 -8.89
N LEU A 65 9.47 12.59 -8.23
CA LEU A 65 8.13 12.86 -8.77
C LEU A 65 7.63 14.26 -8.47
N SER A 66 8.04 14.88 -7.36
CA SER A 66 7.56 16.22 -6.98
C SER A 66 7.81 17.31 -8.03
N PRO A 67 8.95 17.34 -8.77
CA PRO A 67 9.14 18.33 -9.83
C PRO A 67 8.21 18.11 -11.03
N MET A 68 7.69 16.89 -11.22
CA MET A 68 6.77 16.57 -12.33
C MET A 68 5.36 17.10 -12.08
N ILE A 69 5.01 17.44 -10.83
CA ILE A 69 3.67 17.93 -10.47
C ILE A 69 3.30 19.20 -11.25
N SER A 70 4.27 20.09 -11.50
CA SER A 70 4.04 21.33 -12.25
C SER A 70 3.71 21.11 -13.73
N SER A 71 3.99 19.92 -14.26
CA SER A 71 3.69 19.54 -15.66
C SER A 71 2.31 18.91 -15.85
N LEU A 72 1.59 18.63 -14.76
CA LEU A 72 0.25 18.06 -14.84
C LEU A 72 -0.77 19.13 -15.25
N GLU A 73 -1.68 18.76 -16.16
CA GLU A 73 -2.82 19.62 -16.55
C GLU A 73 -3.66 20.03 -15.33
N LYS A 74 -3.85 19.10 -14.41
CA LYS A 74 -4.51 19.32 -13.12
C LYS A 74 -3.64 18.82 -11.97
N PRO A 75 -2.87 19.71 -11.32
CA PRO A 75 -2.07 19.34 -10.16
C PRO A 75 -2.95 18.82 -9.01
N PRO A 76 -2.53 17.76 -8.28
CA PRO A 76 -3.26 17.28 -7.13
C PRO A 76 -3.32 18.34 -6.03
N HIS A 77 -4.49 18.51 -5.41
CA HIS A 77 -4.64 19.44 -4.30
C HIS A 77 -3.89 18.90 -3.05
N PRO A 78 -2.97 19.66 -2.44
CA PRO A 78 -2.13 19.16 -1.34
C PRO A 78 -2.91 18.62 -0.14
N SER A 79 -4.06 19.22 0.21
CA SER A 79 -4.88 18.73 1.34
C SER A 79 -5.40 17.31 1.17
N CYS A 80 -5.48 16.80 -0.07
CA CYS A 80 -5.91 15.43 -0.36
C CYS A 80 -4.81 14.40 -0.06
N TYR A 81 -3.57 14.83 0.19
CA TYR A 81 -2.39 13.96 0.30
C TYR A 81 -1.43 14.32 1.44
N THR A 82 -1.61 15.46 2.09
CA THR A 82 -0.82 15.90 3.24
C THR A 82 -1.61 15.69 4.53
N PHE A 83 -1.04 14.92 5.44
CA PHE A 83 -1.59 14.67 6.77
C PHE A 83 -0.46 14.41 7.76
N ASP A 84 -0.71 14.73 9.01
CA ASP A 84 0.08 14.32 10.16
C ASP A 84 -0.52 13.07 10.78
N ALA A 85 0.31 12.34 11.53
CA ALA A 85 -0.10 11.17 12.26
C ALA A 85 0.28 11.28 13.72
N ILE A 86 -0.70 11.63 14.56
CA ILE A 86 -0.50 11.83 15.98
C ILE A 86 -1.18 10.70 16.73
N ARG A 87 -0.41 9.91 17.47
CA ARG A 87 -0.90 8.75 18.26
C ARG A 87 -1.75 7.77 17.43
N GLY A 88 -1.45 7.64 16.14
CA GLY A 88 -2.17 6.76 15.21
C GLY A 88 -3.45 7.35 14.62
N GLY A 89 -3.85 8.56 15.02
CA GLY A 89 -4.89 9.34 14.34
C GLY A 89 -4.30 10.19 13.23
N LEU A 90 -4.97 10.23 12.07
CA LEU A 90 -4.60 11.12 10.98
C LEU A 90 -5.23 12.50 11.20
N CYS A 91 -4.43 13.55 11.14
CA CYS A 91 -4.89 14.92 11.31
C CYS A 91 -4.27 15.85 10.28
N GLU A 92 -4.93 16.96 10.03
CA GLU A 92 -4.35 18.08 9.32
C GLU A 92 -3.30 18.77 10.22
N PRO A 93 -2.41 19.61 9.65
CA PRO A 93 -1.53 20.47 10.45
C PRO A 93 -2.28 21.40 11.42
N SER A 94 -3.56 21.66 11.15
CA SER A 94 -4.48 22.40 12.04
C SER A 94 -4.86 21.62 13.31
N GLY A 95 -4.58 20.32 13.37
CA GLY A 95 -5.00 19.39 14.41
C GLY A 95 -6.39 18.77 14.19
N LEU A 96 -7.12 19.18 13.16
CA LEU A 96 -8.41 18.58 12.80
C LEU A 96 -8.23 17.16 12.24
N THR A 97 -9.25 16.31 12.38
CA THR A 97 -9.20 14.96 11.80
C THR A 97 -9.12 15.04 10.29
N TRP A 98 -8.11 14.38 9.71
CA TRP A 98 -7.93 14.36 8.27
C TRP A 98 -8.84 13.31 7.64
N ILE A 99 -9.58 13.71 6.61
CA ILE A 99 -10.47 12.82 5.83
C ILE A 99 -9.93 12.75 4.41
N PRO A 100 -9.61 11.55 3.89
CA PRO A 100 -9.17 11.38 2.51
C PRO A 100 -10.32 11.68 1.55
N PHE A 101 -10.37 12.90 1.02
CA PHE A 101 -11.30 13.30 -0.02
C PHE A 101 -10.54 13.91 -1.19
N ASN A 102 -10.53 13.21 -2.33
CA ASN A 102 -10.04 13.74 -3.59
C ASN A 102 -11.22 13.77 -4.58
N PRO A 103 -11.72 14.96 -4.99
CA PRO A 103 -12.85 15.06 -5.91
C PRO A 103 -12.54 14.48 -7.29
N ASP A 104 -11.26 14.34 -7.64
CA ASP A 104 -10.79 13.84 -8.93
C ASP A 104 -10.41 12.35 -8.88
N TYR A 105 -10.70 11.67 -7.77
CA TYR A 105 -10.38 10.25 -7.65
C TYR A 105 -11.35 9.38 -8.46
N ASP A 106 -10.84 8.82 -9.55
CA ASP A 106 -11.49 7.72 -10.27
C ASP A 106 -10.91 6.38 -9.79
N PRO A 107 -11.67 5.52 -9.08
CA PRO A 107 -11.21 4.19 -8.69
C PRO A 107 -11.02 3.24 -9.89
N GLY A 108 -11.45 3.65 -11.08
CA GLY A 108 -11.52 2.81 -12.26
C GLY A 108 -12.63 1.76 -12.15
N PRO A 109 -12.78 0.92 -13.19
CA PRO A 109 -13.75 -0.17 -13.16
C PRO A 109 -13.39 -1.16 -12.03
N PRO A 110 -14.39 -1.79 -11.38
CA PRO A 110 -14.12 -2.82 -10.39
C PRO A 110 -13.28 -3.94 -11.03
N PRO A 111 -12.33 -4.54 -10.29
CA PRO A 111 -11.55 -5.65 -10.81
C PRO A 111 -12.50 -6.77 -11.24
N PRO A 112 -12.21 -7.48 -12.34
CA PRO A 112 -13.03 -8.61 -12.75
C PRO A 112 -13.17 -9.60 -11.60
N PRO A 113 -14.34 -10.25 -11.44
CA PRO A 113 -14.53 -11.27 -10.42
C PRO A 113 -13.40 -12.28 -10.50
N LYS A 114 -12.76 -12.61 -9.37
CA LYS A 114 -11.78 -13.68 -9.36
C LYS A 114 -12.49 -14.95 -9.82
N PRO A 115 -11.97 -15.67 -10.83
CA PRO A 115 -12.53 -16.97 -11.18
C PRO A 115 -12.55 -17.84 -9.92
N LEU A 116 -13.67 -18.53 -9.69
CA LEU A 116 -13.79 -19.50 -8.61
C LEU A 116 -12.66 -20.50 -8.78
N ARG A 117 -11.88 -20.73 -7.71
CA ARG A 117 -10.87 -21.77 -7.75
C ARG A 117 -11.55 -23.12 -7.99
N LEU A 118 -10.90 -24.01 -8.74
CA LEU A 118 -11.42 -25.33 -9.08
C LEU A 118 -11.92 -26.09 -7.83
N GLU A 119 -11.19 -25.97 -6.72
CA GLU A 119 -11.55 -26.53 -5.41
C GLU A 119 -12.94 -26.11 -4.90
N HIS A 120 -13.40 -24.90 -5.21
CA HIS A 120 -14.74 -24.40 -4.88
C HIS A 120 -15.82 -24.91 -5.83
N LEU A 121 -15.48 -25.10 -7.11
CA LEU A 121 -16.41 -25.64 -8.12
C LEU A 121 -16.69 -27.12 -7.83
N GLU A 122 -15.67 -27.89 -7.44
CA GLU A 122 -15.81 -29.28 -7.04
C GLU A 122 -16.59 -29.45 -5.72
N ALA A 123 -16.47 -28.49 -4.78
CA ALA A 123 -17.25 -28.49 -3.54
C ALA A 123 -18.73 -28.13 -3.75
N LEU A 124 -19.03 -27.27 -4.74
CA LEU A 124 -20.39 -26.97 -5.16
C LEU A 124 -21.06 -28.17 -5.84
N ASP A 125 -20.32 -28.92 -6.65
CA ASP A 125 -20.81 -30.12 -7.35
C ASP A 125 -21.12 -31.29 -6.39
N ARG A 126 -20.42 -31.35 -5.25
CA ARG A 126 -20.64 -32.37 -4.20
C ARG A 126 -21.79 -32.07 -3.24
N GLY A 127 -22.39 -30.88 -3.28
CA GLY A 127 -23.52 -30.52 -2.41
C GLY A 127 -23.16 -30.28 -0.93
N ASP A 128 -21.87 -30.13 -0.59
CA ASP A 128 -21.37 -30.10 0.80
C ASP A 128 -21.55 -28.75 1.54
N LEU A 129 -22.09 -27.71 0.90
CA LEU A 129 -22.18 -26.38 1.50
C LEU A 129 -23.47 -26.18 2.33
N LEU A 130 -23.52 -26.78 3.53
CA LEU A 130 -24.48 -26.40 4.59
C LEU A 130 -23.94 -25.34 5.56
N HIS A 131 -22.72 -24.82 5.35
CA HIS A 131 -22.20 -23.73 6.18
C HIS A 131 -22.11 -22.42 5.40
N PRO A 132 -22.69 -21.32 5.92
CA PRO A 132 -22.65 -20.03 5.25
C PRO A 132 -21.20 -19.57 5.11
N ILE A 133 -20.84 -19.18 3.89
CA ILE A 133 -19.58 -18.51 3.59
C ILE A 133 -19.46 -17.32 4.55
N PRO A 134 -18.43 -17.23 5.41
CA PRO A 134 -18.26 -16.06 6.26
C PRO A 134 -18.12 -14.85 5.34
N ALA A 135 -19.02 -13.89 5.50
CA ALA A 135 -19.06 -12.68 4.68
C ALA A 135 -17.65 -12.06 4.62
N PRO A 136 -17.20 -11.61 3.44
CA PRO A 136 -15.91 -10.96 3.33
C PRO A 136 -15.88 -9.77 4.31
N LEU A 137 -14.97 -9.80 5.28
CA LEU A 137 -14.76 -8.69 6.19
C LEU A 137 -14.64 -7.39 5.37
N PRO A 138 -15.30 -6.30 5.79
CA PRO A 138 -15.32 -5.06 5.03
C PRO A 138 -13.91 -4.62 4.65
N ALA A 139 -13.71 -4.22 3.38
CA ALA A 139 -12.41 -3.80 2.84
C ALA A 139 -11.69 -2.72 3.68
N LEU A 140 -12.46 -1.95 4.45
CA LEU A 140 -11.98 -0.98 5.46
C LEU A 140 -10.99 -1.60 6.45
N HIS A 141 -11.19 -2.84 6.89
CA HIS A 141 -10.35 -3.46 7.91
C HIS A 141 -8.94 -3.80 7.40
N ARG A 142 -8.78 -4.07 6.09
CA ARG A 142 -7.47 -4.35 5.47
C ARG A 142 -6.67 -3.07 5.20
N ARG A 143 -7.33 -1.94 4.91
CA ARG A 143 -6.66 -0.64 4.69
C ARG A 143 -6.07 -0.06 5.98
N LEU A 144 -6.76 -0.21 7.11
CA LEU A 144 -6.28 0.27 8.43
C LEU A 144 -4.98 -0.44 8.87
N LEU A 145 -4.82 -1.72 8.53
CA LEU A 145 -3.58 -2.48 8.78
C LEU A 145 -2.38 -1.95 7.96
N SER A 146 -2.61 -1.43 6.75
CA SER A 146 -1.55 -0.86 5.90
C SER A 146 -1.10 0.52 6.38
N ILE A 147 -2.03 1.35 6.87
CA ILE A 147 -1.71 2.67 7.41
C ILE A 147 -0.99 2.54 8.75
N ARG A 148 -1.43 1.65 9.64
CA ARG A 148 -0.72 1.37 10.91
C ARG A 148 0.74 0.93 10.69
N LYS A 149 1.04 0.17 9.63
CA LYS A 149 2.42 -0.21 9.27
C LYS A 149 3.32 0.98 8.97
N LEU A 150 2.83 2.00 8.26
CA LEU A 150 3.57 3.23 7.99
C LEU A 150 3.71 4.10 9.24
N LEU A 151 2.65 4.22 10.05
CA LEU A 151 2.65 5.08 11.23
C LEU A 151 3.52 4.56 12.38
N THR A 152 3.75 3.25 12.46
CA THR A 152 4.64 2.67 13.47
C THR A 152 6.12 2.93 13.16
N MET A 153 6.48 3.11 11.87
CA MET A 153 7.86 3.37 11.45
C MET A 153 8.35 4.79 11.78
N PHE A 154 7.46 5.78 11.88
CA PHE A 154 7.83 7.18 12.17
C PHE A 154 7.82 7.54 13.66
N ARG A 155 7.76 6.56 14.57
CA ARG A 155 7.87 6.80 16.01
C ARG A 155 9.33 7.02 16.41
N ILE A 156 9.95 8.09 15.90
CA ILE A 156 11.18 8.64 16.48
C ILE A 156 10.75 9.30 17.79
N ARG A 157 10.97 8.63 18.92
CA ARG A 157 10.94 9.33 20.21
C ARG A 157 12.19 10.22 20.27
N PRO A 158 12.07 11.46 20.76
CA PRO A 158 13.25 12.24 21.15
C PRO A 158 14.03 11.55 22.28
#